data_AF-A0A954W2R1-F1
#
_entry.id   AF-A0A954W2R1-F1
#
_cell.length_a   1.000
_cell.length_b   1.000
_cell.length_c   1.000
_cell.angle_alpha   90.00
_cell.angle_beta   90.00
_cell.angle_gamma   90.00
#
_symmetry.space_group_name_H-M   'P 1'
#
loop_
_entity.id
_entity.type
_entity.pdbx_description
1 polymer ?
#
loop_
_entity_poly.entity_id
_entity_poly.type
_entity_poly.pdbx_seq_one_letter_code
_entity_poly.pdbx_strand_id
1 'polypeptide(L)'
;MGRRALSKIDPTLDVTPFLRKLDQLPTPFDPAEFFGRAAPLELEMGSGKGWFLTQSALRHPDRNFVGVEYAKKYAYFCASRLAKFGL
;
A
#
# COMPACT_ATOMS: atom_id res chain seq x y z
N MET A 1 -22.04 -3.65 -16.03
CA MET A 1 -21.89 -4.14 -14.65
C MET A 1 -21.54 -2.95 -13.75
N GLY A 2 -22.47 -2.53 -12.87
CA GLY A 2 -22.24 -1.38 -11.99
C GLY A 2 -21.08 -1.66 -11.03
N ARG A 3 -20.16 -0.70 -10.87
CA ARG A 3 -19.08 -0.83 -9.88
C ARG A 3 -19.71 -0.99 -8.50
N ARG A 4 -19.41 -2.11 -7.84
CA ARG A 4 -19.88 -2.39 -6.47
C ARG A 4 -19.47 -1.22 -5.57
N ALA A 5 -20.43 -0.72 -4.78
CA ALA A 5 -20.21 0.38 -3.85
C ALA A 5 -18.98 0.09 -2.99
N LEU A 6 -18.19 1.15 -2.73
CA LEU A 6 -17.04 1.05 -1.85
C LEU A 6 -17.52 0.72 -0.43
N SER A 7 -16.92 -0.29 0.19
CA SER A 7 -17.21 -0.62 1.59
C SER A 7 -16.83 0.54 2.49
N LYS A 8 -17.47 0.67 3.65
CA LYS A 8 -17.02 1.64 4.67
C LYS A 8 -15.62 1.23 5.15
N ILE A 9 -14.77 2.22 5.36
CA ILE A 9 -13.48 2.05 6.03
C ILE A 9 -13.73 2.25 7.51
N ASP A 10 -13.05 1.47 8.35
CA ASP A 10 -13.07 1.65 9.78
C ASP A 10 -12.34 2.98 10.11
N PRO A 11 -13.03 3.98 10.67
CA PRO A 11 -12.42 5.28 10.95
C PRO A 11 -11.36 5.21 12.07
N THR A 12 -11.32 4.15 12.88
CA THR A 12 -10.32 4.01 13.96
C THR A 12 -9.02 3.36 13.48
N LEU A 13 -8.96 2.91 12.22
CA LEU A 13 -7.79 2.24 11.67
C LEU A 13 -6.69 3.24 11.34
N ASP A 14 -5.52 3.09 11.97
CA ASP A 14 -4.36 3.89 11.61
C ASP A 14 -3.75 3.37 10.30
N VAL A 15 -3.91 4.16 9.24
CA VAL A 15 -3.35 3.87 7.92
C VAL A 15 -2.05 4.62 7.66
N THR A 16 -1.62 5.45 8.61
CA THR A 16 -0.44 6.29 8.47
C THR A 16 0.80 5.49 8.10
N PRO A 17 1.09 4.30 8.66
CA PRO A 17 2.26 3.51 8.26
C PRO A 17 2.24 3.09 6.78
N PHE A 18 1.05 2.97 6.18
CA PHE A 18 0.82 2.39 4.86
C PHE A 18 0.56 3.41 3.76
N LEU A 19 0.51 4.68 4.11
CA LEU A 19 0.18 5.76 3.17
C LEU A 19 1.22 6.88 3.30
N ARG A 20 1.93 7.12 2.20
CA ARG A 20 2.84 8.25 2.03
C ARG A 20 2.47 8.99 0.76
N LYS A 21 2.60 10.31 0.80
CA LYS A 21 2.62 11.12 -0.42
C LYS A 21 4.02 11.08 -1.01
N LEU A 22 4.11 11.32 -2.31
CA LEU A 22 5.39 11.31 -3.03
C LEU A 22 6.38 12.37 -2.52
N ASP A 23 5.88 13.55 -2.15
CA ASP A 23 6.66 14.65 -1.58
C ASP A 23 7.20 14.38 -0.17
N GLN A 24 6.75 13.31 0.48
CA GLN A 24 7.23 12.86 1.78
C GLN A 24 8.32 11.80 1.68
N LEU A 25 8.65 11.33 0.47
CA LEU A 25 9.68 10.32 0.26
C LEU A 25 11.06 10.98 0.12
N PRO A 26 12.12 10.37 0.67
CA PRO A 26 13.47 10.85 0.49
C PRO A 26 13.87 10.81 -0.99
N THR A 27 14.75 11.73 -1.39
CA THR A 27 15.33 11.78 -2.74
C THR A 27 16.87 11.86 -2.59
N PRO A 28 17.63 10.82 -2.98
CA PRO A 28 17.17 9.60 -3.65
C PRO A 28 16.36 8.68 -2.72
N PHE A 29 15.48 7.87 -3.32
CA PHE A 29 14.71 6.87 -2.59
C PHE A 29 15.56 5.60 -2.40
N ASP A 30 15.81 5.22 -1.14
CA ASP A 30 16.42 3.93 -0.79
C ASP A 30 15.35 2.98 -0.20
N PRO A 31 15.00 1.89 -0.90
CA PRO A 31 14.09 0.88 -0.40
C PRO A 31 14.54 0.21 0.89
N ALA A 32 15.85 0.00 1.07
CA ALA A 32 16.37 -0.72 2.24
C ALA A 32 16.18 0.09 3.52
N GLU A 33 16.47 1.39 3.46
CA GLU A 33 16.21 2.32 4.56
C GLU A 33 14.70 2.49 4.79
N PHE A 34 13.91 2.64 3.73
CA PHE A 34 12.46 2.84 3.86
C PHE A 34 11.74 1.66 4.53
N PHE A 35 12.10 0.42 4.17
CA PHE A 35 11.52 -0.79 4.74
C PHE A 35 12.27 -1.33 5.97
N GLY A 36 13.42 -0.73 6.32
CA GLY A 36 14.30 -1.21 7.40
C GLY A 36 14.92 -2.59 7.13
N ARG A 37 14.91 -3.06 5.88
CA ARG A 37 15.49 -4.34 5.46
C ARG A 37 15.88 -4.34 3.99
N ALA A 38 16.94 -5.08 3.65
CA ALA A 38 17.34 -5.33 2.28
C ALA A 38 16.58 -6.54 1.71
N ALA A 39 15.62 -6.28 0.83
CA ALA A 39 14.85 -7.30 0.11
C ALA A 39 14.44 -6.78 -1.27
N PRO A 40 14.16 -7.66 -2.26
CA PRO A 40 13.65 -7.25 -3.55
C PRO A 40 12.39 -6.39 -3.41
N LEU A 41 12.33 -5.28 -4.14
CA LEU A 41 11.19 -4.39 -4.15
C LEU A 41 10.33 -4.63 -5.39
N GLU A 42 9.03 -4.85 -5.18
CA GLU A 42 8.02 -4.93 -6.24
C GLU A 42 7.09 -3.73 -6.20
N LEU A 43 6.78 -3.19 -7.38
CA LEU A 43 5.96 -2.00 -7.56
C LEU A 43 4.64 -2.36 -8.27
N GLU A 44 3.51 -1.97 -7.71
CA GLU A 44 2.21 -2.03 -8.38
C GLU A 44 1.77 -0.62 -8.81
N MET A 45 1.74 -0.39 -10.13
CA MET A 45 1.21 0.84 -10.71
C MET A 45 -0.32 0.76 -10.81
N GLY A 46 -1.02 1.67 -10.13
CA GLY A 46 -2.48 1.68 -10.09
C GLY A 46 -3.03 0.64 -9.11
N SER A 47 -2.56 0.66 -7.86
CA SER A 47 -2.94 -0.34 -6.84
C SER A 47 -4.44 -0.38 -6.51
N GLY A 48 -5.21 0.65 -6.88
CA GLY A 48 -6.65 0.68 -6.69
C GLY A 48 -7.02 0.44 -5.22
N LYS A 49 -7.74 -0.65 -4.93
CA LYS A 49 -8.14 -1.00 -3.55
C LYS A 49 -7.12 -1.89 -2.82
N GLY A 50 -5.96 -2.14 -3.41
CA GLY A 50 -4.86 -2.90 -2.82
C GLY A 50 -5.05 -4.42 -2.76
N TRP A 51 -5.99 -5.00 -3.52
CA TRP A 51 -6.24 -6.45 -3.46
C TRP A 51 -5.01 -7.24 -3.91
N PHE A 52 -4.46 -6.92 -5.09
CA PHE A 52 -3.28 -7.61 -5.62
C PHE A 52 -2.08 -7.37 -4.70
N LEU A 53 -1.75 -6.11 -4.41
CA LEU A 53 -0.68 -5.72 -3.48
C LEU A 53 -0.69 -6.53 -2.17
N THR A 54 -1.84 -6.55 -1.48
CA THR A 54 -2.00 -7.25 -0.20
C THR A 54 -1.78 -8.76 -0.37
N GLN A 55 -2.35 -9.36 -1.41
CA GLN A 55 -2.23 -10.80 -1.63
C GLN A 55 -0.82 -11.21 -2.05
N SER A 56 -0.09 -10.35 -2.76
CA SER A 56 1.30 -10.59 -3.13
C SER A 56 2.22 -10.46 -1.92
N ALA A 57 2.04 -9.42 -1.09
CA ALA A 57 2.78 -9.23 0.15
C ALA A 57 2.61 -10.39 1.14
N LEU A 58 1.38 -10.89 1.31
CA LEU A 58 1.11 -12.05 2.17
C LEU A 58 1.73 -13.37 1.64
N ARG A 59 1.85 -13.53 0.32
CA ARG A 59 2.41 -14.74 -0.30
C ARG A 59 3.93 -14.72 -0.39
N HIS A 60 4.54 -13.54 -0.41
CA HIS A 60 5.98 -13.35 -0.58
C HIS A 60 6.55 -12.43 0.52
N PRO A 61 6.56 -12.88 1.79
CA PRO A 61 7.08 -12.08 2.91
C PRO A 61 8.58 -11.78 2.78
N ASP A 62 9.30 -12.51 1.94
CA ASP A 62 10.70 -12.27 1.57
C ASP A 62 10.90 -11.01 0.70
N ARG A 63 9.82 -10.35 0.24
CA ARG A 63 9.86 -9.20 -0.68
C ARG A 63 9.15 -7.97 -0.13
N ASN A 64 9.61 -6.79 -0.53
CA ASN A 64 8.98 -5.51 -0.25
C ASN A 64 7.99 -5.15 -1.37
N PHE A 65 6.89 -4.48 -1.02
CA PHE A 65 5.86 -4.09 -1.97
C PHE A 65 5.47 -2.63 -1.80
N VAL A 66 5.41 -1.89 -2.92
CA VAL A 66 4.91 -0.51 -2.95
C VAL A 66 3.80 -0.39 -3.99
N GLY A 67 2.64 0.08 -3.56
CA GLY A 67 1.54 0.44 -4.45
C GLY A 67 1.54 1.94 -4.74
N VAL A 68 1.51 2.31 -6.02
CA VAL A 68 1.33 3.69 -6.45
C VAL A 68 -0.11 3.87 -6.93
N GLU A 69 -0.79 4.90 -6.42
CA GLU A 69 -2.16 5.20 -6.79
C GLU A 69 -2.37 6.71 -6.86
N TYR A 70 -2.89 7.17 -8.00
CA TYR A 70 -3.13 8.59 -8.25
C TYR A 70 -4.37 9.09 -7.49
N ALA A 71 -5.44 8.29 -7.48
CA ALA A 71 -6.67 8.64 -6.82
C ALA A 71 -6.56 8.42 -5.31
N LYS A 72 -6.35 9.51 -4.56
CA LYS A 72 -6.22 9.52 -3.08
C LYS A 72 -7.27 8.65 -2.36
N LYS A 73 -8.52 8.66 -2.84
CA LYS A 73 -9.59 7.82 -2.30
C LYS A 73 -9.21 6.34 -2.33
N TYR A 74 -8.74 5.85 -3.48
CA TYR A 74 -8.33 4.46 -3.66
C TYR A 74 -7.03 4.15 -2.92
N ALA A 75 -6.05 5.06 -2.91
CA ALA A 75 -4.85 4.92 -2.08
C ALA A 75 -5.19 4.71 -0.59
N TYR A 76 -6.18 5.45 -0.07
CA TYR A 76 -6.67 5.27 1.29
C TYR A 76 -7.37 3.91 1.51
N PHE A 77 -8.12 3.41 0.52
CA PHE A 77 -8.67 2.04 0.55
C PHE A 77 -7.58 0.97 0.55
N CYS A 78 -6.53 1.15 -0.26
CA CYS A 78 -5.37 0.27 -0.31
C CYS A 78 -4.67 0.23 1.05
N ALA A 79 -4.32 1.39 1.60
CA ALA A 79 -3.69 1.51 2.92
C ALA A 79 -4.54 0.91 4.06
N SER A 80 -5.86 1.14 4.02
CA SER A 80 -6.80 0.53 4.96
C SER A 80 -6.87 -0.98 4.85
N ARG A 81 -6.65 -1.53 3.65
CA ARG A 81 -6.59 -2.97 3.46
C ARG A 81 -5.29 -3.51 4.06
N LEU A 82 -4.14 -2.89 3.77
CA LEU A 82 -2.84 -3.30 4.32
C LEU A 82 -2.85 -3.29 5.85
N ALA A 83 -3.34 -2.20 6.47
CA ALA A 83 -3.44 -2.08 7.92
C ALA A 83 -4.29 -3.19 8.57
N LYS A 84 -5.37 -3.63 7.92
CA LYS A 84 -6.20 -4.76 8.41
C LYS A 84 -5.47 -6.09 8.44
N PHE A 85 -4.46 -6.27 7.60
CA PHE A 85 -3.65 -7.48 7.54
C PHE A 85 -2.35 -7.37 8.35
N GLY A 86 -2.08 -6.22 9.00
CA GLY A 86 -0.86 -6.02 9.78
C GLY A 86 0.41 -6.16 8.95
N LEU A 87 0.34 -5.76 7.68
CA LEU A 87 1.49 -5.70 6.77
C LEU A 87 2.40 -4.51 7.10
#